data_AF-A0AAW4N7K8-F1
#
_entry.id   AF-A0AAW4N7K8-F1
#
_cell.length_a   1.000
_cell.length_b   1.000
_cell.length_c   1.000
_cell.angle_alpha   90.00
_cell.angle_beta   90.00
_cell.angle_gamma   90.00
#
_symmetry.space_group_name_H-M   'P 1'
#
loop_
_entity.id
_entity.type
_entity.pdbx_description
1 polymer ?
#
loop_
_entity_poly.entity_id
_entity_poly.type
_entity_poly.pdbx_seq_one_letter_code
_entity_poly.pdbx_strand_id
1 'polypeptide(L)'
;MTVHTVAKAKMKARLKELTSRSNGWGYAKRKQKLEEYIKGWVSYYHLANMNYMWGNSRLGYWRIAGSYILSRAITNEKLSMAGYATLMGSYIEWHPK
;
A
#
# COMPACT_ATOMS: atom_id res chain seq x y z
N MET A 1 10.85 14.32 -1.39
CA MET A 1 10.72 14.65 0.05
C MET A 1 10.58 13.37 0.85
N THR A 2 11.62 12.98 1.58
CA THR A 2 11.62 11.78 2.44
C THR A 2 10.81 12.05 3.70
N VAL A 3 9.76 11.26 3.94
CA VAL A 3 8.99 11.32 5.19
C VAL A 3 9.95 11.16 6.37
N HIS A 4 9.97 12.15 7.27
CA HIS A 4 10.88 12.23 8.41
C HIS A 4 10.82 10.92 9.22
N THR A 5 11.98 10.39 9.63
CA THR A 5 12.11 9.10 10.34
C THR A 5 11.22 9.00 11.58
N VAL A 6 11.02 10.14 12.25
CA VAL A 6 10.11 10.32 13.40
C VAL A 6 8.65 10.05 13.05
N ALA A 7 8.17 10.54 11.90
CA ALA A 7 6.80 10.31 11.46
C ALA A 7 6.56 8.81 11.17
N LYS A 8 7.54 8.14 10.55
CA LYS A 8 7.49 6.69 10.31
C LYS A 8 7.46 5.88 11.60
N ALA A 9 8.23 6.27 12.61
CA ALA A 9 8.23 5.62 13.92
C ALA A 9 6.89 5.78 14.65
N LYS A 10 6.32 6.99 14.65
CA LYS A 10 5.00 7.28 15.23
C LYS A 10 3.88 6.46 14.57
N MET A 11 3.91 6.32 13.25
CA MET A 11 2.96 5.49 12.51
C MET A 11 3.04 4.01 12.93
N LYS A 12 4.24 3.44 12.96
CA LYS A 12 4.45 2.04 13.38
C LYS A 12 3.99 1.79 14.81
N ALA A 13 4.24 2.73 15.72
CA ALA A 13 3.80 2.63 17.12
C ALA A 13 2.27 2.60 17.22
N ARG A 14 1.57 3.52 16.53
CA ARG A 14 0.10 3.54 16.54
C ARG A 14 -0.54 2.31 15.90
N LEU A 15 0.03 1.79 14.82
CA LEU A 15 -0.44 0.54 14.23
C LEU A 15 -0.28 -0.65 15.19
N LYS A 16 0.86 -0.73 15.89
CA LYS A 16 1.11 -1.78 16.89
C LYS A 16 0.11 -1.71 18.04
N GLU A 17 -0.27 -0.50 18.46
CA GLU A 17 -1.27 -0.29 19.49
C GLU A 17 -2.67 -0.70 19.00
N LEU A 18 -3.10 -0.24 17.82
CA LEU A 18 -4.42 -0.55 17.25
C LEU A 18 -4.62 -2.05 16.95
N THR A 19 -3.53 -2.75 16.61
CA THR A 19 -3.54 -4.19 16.33
C THR A 19 -3.25 -5.06 17.55
N SER A 20 -2.97 -4.44 18.71
CA SER A 20 -2.62 -5.20 19.91
C SER A 20 -3.80 -6.05 20.39
N ARG A 21 -3.44 -7.25 20.84
CA ARG A 21 -4.37 -8.26 21.37
C ARG A 21 -4.85 -7.93 22.79
N SER A 22 -4.13 -7.07 23.53
CA SER A 22 -4.41 -6.71 24.92
C SER A 22 -5.57 -5.71 25.10
N ASN A 23 -6.12 -5.20 24.01
CA ASN A 23 -7.06 -4.07 24.02
C ASN A 23 -8.52 -4.51 24.22
N GLY A 24 -8.79 -5.83 24.25
CA GLY A 24 -10.13 -6.38 24.38
C GLY A 24 -11.08 -6.14 23.20
N TRP A 25 -10.58 -5.69 22.04
CA TRP A 25 -11.43 -5.37 20.87
C TRP A 25 -11.70 -6.60 19.99
N GLY A 26 -12.95 -6.75 19.55
CA GLY A 26 -13.32 -7.69 18.49
C GLY A 26 -12.80 -7.26 17.11
N TYR A 27 -12.83 -8.18 16.14
CA TYR A 27 -12.31 -7.95 14.78
C TYR A 27 -12.97 -6.77 14.05
N ALA A 28 -14.30 -6.62 14.17
CA ALA A 28 -15.04 -5.52 13.54
C ALA A 28 -14.54 -4.15 14.03
N LYS A 29 -14.36 -4.01 15.36
CA LYS A 29 -13.91 -2.76 15.98
C LYS A 29 -12.44 -2.45 15.69
N ARG A 30 -11.58 -3.49 15.64
CA ARG A 30 -10.19 -3.33 15.17
C ARG A 30 -10.12 -2.87 13.72
N LYS A 31 -10.91 -3.47 12.84
CA LYS A 31 -10.97 -3.13 11.41
C LYS A 31 -11.41 -1.67 11.22
N GLN A 32 -12.49 -1.27 11.88
CA GLN A 32 -13.00 0.11 11.81
C GLN A 32 -11.95 1.12 12.30
N LYS A 33 -11.31 0.88 13.45
CA LYS A 33 -10.29 1.78 13.98
C LYS A 33 -9.03 1.86 13.13
N LEU A 34 -8.66 0.74 12.50
CA LEU A 34 -7.57 0.71 11.54
C LEU A 34 -7.93 1.54 10.29
N GLU A 35 -9.12 1.36 9.73
CA GLU A 35 -9.59 2.11 8.55
C GLU A 35 -9.68 3.62 8.82
N GLU A 36 -10.21 4.04 9.97
CA GLU A 36 -10.26 5.44 10.39
C GLU A 36 -8.86 6.05 10.49
N TYR A 37 -7.93 5.35 11.14
CA TYR A 37 -6.54 5.79 11.30
C TYR A 37 -5.83 5.92 9.94
N ILE A 38 -6.01 4.91 9.08
CA ILE A 38 -5.42 4.87 7.75
C ILE A 38 -5.97 6.00 6.87
N LYS A 39 -7.30 6.22 6.85
CA LYS A 39 -7.91 7.33 6.10
C LYS A 39 -7.41 8.69 6.58
N GLY A 40 -7.30 8.90 7.90
CA GLY A 40 -6.77 10.15 8.47
C GLY A 40 -5.29 10.38 8.13
N TRP A 41 -4.46 9.33 8.21
CA TRP A 41 -3.06 9.41 7.81
C TRP A 41 -2.87 9.63 6.32
N VAL A 42 -3.64 8.91 5.49
CA VAL A 42 -3.62 9.07 4.04
C VAL A 42 -4.03 10.48 3.66
N SER A 43 -5.11 11.03 4.21
CA SER A 43 -5.54 12.41 3.94
C SER A 43 -4.43 13.44 4.26
N TYR A 44 -3.72 13.26 5.39
CA TYR A 44 -2.64 14.15 5.81
C TYR A 44 -1.36 14.01 4.98
N TYR A 45 -1.06 12.82 4.45
CA TYR A 45 0.17 12.51 3.70
C TYR A 45 -0.06 12.24 2.19
N HIS A 46 -1.28 12.45 1.68
CA HIS A 46 -1.65 12.21 0.28
C HIS A 46 -0.83 13.06 -0.69
N LEU A 47 -0.33 14.20 -0.21
CA LEU A 47 0.59 15.11 -0.90
C LEU A 47 2.03 14.59 -1.01
N ALA A 48 2.44 13.59 -0.22
CA ALA A 48 3.86 13.31 -0.01
C ALA A 48 4.41 12.06 -0.72
N ASN A 49 3.83 10.87 -0.58
CA ASN A 49 4.26 9.63 -1.25
C ASN A 49 3.51 8.41 -0.70
N MET A 50 2.34 8.12 -1.24
CA MET A 50 1.54 6.99 -0.73
C MET A 50 2.11 5.63 -1.20
N ASN A 51 2.55 5.53 -2.46
CA ASN A 51 3.08 4.30 -3.05
C ASN A 51 4.33 3.75 -2.34
N TYR A 52 5.20 4.61 -1.80
CA TYR A 52 6.41 4.17 -1.09
C TYR A 52 6.13 3.60 0.32
N MET A 53 5.06 4.04 0.98
CA MET A 53 4.78 3.72 2.38
C MET A 53 3.94 2.44 2.54
N TRP A 54 2.94 2.24 1.68
CA TRP A 54 2.12 1.02 1.65
C TRP A 54 2.87 -0.18 1.07
N GLY A 55 4.05 0.09 0.50
CA GLY A 55 4.89 -0.93 -0.07
C GLY A 55 5.68 -1.79 0.91
N ASN A 56 5.58 -1.54 2.22
CA ASN A 56 6.50 -2.15 3.20
C ASN A 56 5.81 -2.59 4.50
N SER A 57 4.52 -2.92 4.46
CA SER A 57 3.78 -3.50 5.59
C SER A 57 3.77 -5.04 5.53
N ARG A 58 4.05 -5.68 6.68
CA ARG A 58 4.42 -7.11 6.85
C ARG A 58 3.27 -8.12 6.63
N LEU A 59 2.58 -8.15 5.49
CA LEU A 59 1.65 -9.24 5.18
C LEU A 59 1.79 -9.73 3.73
N GLY A 60 2.45 -10.89 3.56
CA GLY A 60 2.32 -11.85 2.45
C GLY A 60 2.68 -11.37 1.03
N TYR A 61 2.00 -10.33 0.56
CA TYR A 61 1.96 -9.90 -0.83
C TYR A 61 3.29 -9.33 -1.34
N TRP A 62 4.04 -8.56 -0.53
CA TRP A 62 5.31 -7.97 -0.95
C TRP A 62 6.43 -8.98 -1.24
N ARG A 63 6.47 -10.09 -0.49
CA ARG A 63 7.44 -11.16 -0.74
C ARG A 63 7.15 -11.89 -2.06
N ILE A 64 5.88 -11.98 -2.43
CA ILE A 64 5.45 -12.61 -3.67
C ILE A 64 5.58 -11.62 -4.84
N ALA A 65 5.33 -10.33 -4.62
CA ALA A 65 5.32 -9.26 -5.63
C ALA A 65 6.61 -9.16 -6.45
N GLY A 66 7.77 -9.31 -5.79
CA GLY A 66 9.09 -9.32 -6.45
C GLY A 66 9.62 -10.72 -6.77
N SER A 67 8.83 -11.77 -6.53
CA SER A 67 9.29 -13.14 -6.75
C SER A 67 9.32 -13.48 -8.25
N TYR A 68 10.33 -14.25 -8.65
CA TYR A 68 10.41 -14.82 -9.99
C TYR A 68 9.17 -15.63 -10.39
N ILE A 69 8.53 -16.26 -9.40
CA ILE A 69 7.31 -17.07 -9.60
C ILE A 69 6.13 -16.17 -9.99
N LEU A 70 5.94 -15.04 -9.31
CA LEU A 70 4.85 -14.11 -9.64
C LEU A 70 5.13 -13.32 -10.93
N SER A 71 6.36 -12.85 -11.14
CA SER A 71 6.71 -12.10 -12.35
C SER A 71 6.59 -12.93 -13.63
N ARG A 72 6.76 -14.25 -13.53
CA ARG A 72 6.47 -15.20 -14.61
C ARG A 72 4.96 -15.49 -14.75
N ALA A 73 4.24 -15.56 -13.64
CA ALA A 73 2.81 -15.88 -13.65
C ALA A 73 1.96 -14.74 -14.23
N ILE A 74 2.24 -13.51 -13.83
CA ILE A 74 1.50 -12.29 -14.19
C ILE A 74 2.43 -11.35 -14.95
N THR A 75 2.52 -11.53 -16.27
CA THR A 75 3.28 -10.65 -17.15
C THR A 75 2.46 -9.41 -17.53
N ASN A 76 3.15 -8.33 -17.91
CA ASN A 76 2.48 -7.10 -18.39
C ASN A 76 1.54 -7.37 -19.57
N GLU A 77 1.90 -8.32 -20.44
CA GLU A 77 1.07 -8.76 -21.57
C GLU A 77 -0.23 -9.44 -21.11
N LYS A 78 -0.14 -10.35 -20.13
CA LYS A 78 -1.33 -11.00 -19.56
C LYS A 78 -2.25 -10.00 -18.85
N LEU A 79 -1.66 -9.02 -18.16
CA LEU A 79 -2.41 -7.93 -17.54
C LEU A 79 -3.10 -7.05 -18.58
N SER A 80 -2.42 -6.74 -19.68
CA SER A 80 -2.99 -6.00 -20.81
C SER A 80 -4.13 -6.76 -21.49
N MET A 81 -3.98 -8.08 -21.70
CA MET A 81 -5.04 -8.93 -22.25
C MET A 81 -6.25 -9.04 -21.33
N ALA A 82 -6.04 -8.97 -20.00
CA ALA A 82 -7.11 -8.95 -19.01
C ALA A 82 -7.77 -7.56 -18.85
N GLY A 83 -7.35 -6.56 -19.64
CA GLY A 83 -7.94 -5.22 -19.63
C GLY A 83 -7.43 -4.30 -18.52
N TYR A 84 -6.35 -4.65 -17.83
CA TYR A 84 -5.73 -3.74 -16.86
C TYR A 84 -4.95 -2.65 -17.59
N ALA A 85 -5.21 -1.39 -17.22
CA ALA A 85 -4.45 -0.25 -17.70
C ALA A 85 -2.99 -0.36 -17.27
N THR A 86 -2.09 -0.49 -18.24
CA THR A 86 -0.65 -0.48 -17.96
C THR A 86 -0.16 0.96 -17.92
N LEU A 87 0.69 1.27 -16.93
CA LEU A 87 1.22 2.62 -16.74
C LEU A 87 1.92 3.16 -17.99
N MET A 88 2.54 2.26 -18.76
CA MET A 88 3.21 2.59 -20.03
C MET A 88 2.22 2.89 -21.17
N GLY A 89 1.11 2.15 -21.24
CA GLY A 89 0.06 2.40 -22.24
C GLY A 89 -0.58 3.77 -22.06
N SER A 90 -0.94 4.11 -20.82
CA SER A 90 -1.54 5.42 -20.50
C SER A 90 -0.58 6.59 -20.72
N TYR A 91 0.73 6.40 -20.51
CA TYR A 91 1.73 7.43 -20.77
C TYR A 91 1.90 7.76 -22.26
N ILE A 92 1.85 6.73 -23.12
CA ILE A 92 1.93 6.89 -24.58
C ILE A 92 0.66 7.55 -25.13
N GLU A 93 -0.51 7.21 -24.58
CA GLU A 93 -1.80 7.81 -24.97
C GLU A 93 -1.88 9.31 -24.64
N TRP A 94 -1.32 9.72 -23.50
CA TRP A 94 -1.30 11.13 -23.07
C TRP A 94 -0.24 11.99 -23.76
N HIS A 95 0.80 11.38 -24.33
CA HIS A 95 1.88 12.07 -25.03
C HIS A 95 2.11 11.47 -26.42
N PRO A 96 1.19 11.73 -27.38
CA PRO A 96 1.44 11.38 -28.78
C PRO A 96 2.64 12.19 -29.31
N LYS A 97 3.47 11.54 -30.14
CA LYS A 97 4.60 12.19 -30.84
C LYS A 97 4.13 13.17 -31.91
#